data_AF-A0A7X6UMA0-F1
#
_entry.id   AF-A0A7X6UMA0-F1
#
_cell.length_a   1.000
_cell.length_b   1.000
_cell.length_c   1.000
_cell.angle_alpha   90.00
_cell.angle_beta   90.00
_cell.angle_gamma   90.00
#
_symmetry.space_group_name_H-M   'P 1'
#
loop_
_entity.id
_entity.type
_entity.pdbx_description
1 polymer ?
#
loop_
_entity_poly.entity_id
_entity_poly.type
_entity_poly.pdbx_seq_one_letter_code
_entity_poly.pdbx_strand_id
1 'polypeptide(L)' 'MNRTKYILTIIVLALCILTSFALRTALPAKNVFENESVKLSGVDSFYHMRLIENSLNHYPQRIYFDPYSAWPDG' A
#
# COMPACT_ATOMS: atom_id res chain seq x y z
N MET A 1 40.50 4.14 -1.66
CA MET A 1 39.02 4.25 -1.64
C MET A 1 38.49 3.35 -0.51
N ASN A 2 38.00 3.95 0.59
CA ASN A 2 37.99 3.31 1.91
C ASN A 2 36.78 2.36 2.10
N ARG A 3 37.03 1.04 2.11
CA ARG A 3 36.02 -0.03 2.35
C ARG A 3 35.15 0.23 3.58
N THR A 4 35.73 0.75 4.66
CA THR A 4 35.01 1.10 5.90
C THR A 4 33.90 2.12 5.69
N LYS A 5 34.07 3.07 4.77
CA LYS A 5 33.04 4.08 4.46
C LYS A 5 31.80 3.42 3.82
N TYR A 6 32.00 2.47 2.91
CA TYR A 6 30.89 1.76 2.27
C TYR A 6 30.12 0.88 3.25
N ILE A 7 30.82 0.18 4.14
CA ILE A 7 30.20 -0.64 5.19
C ILE A 7 29.33 0.25 6.09
N LEU A 8 29.87 1.40 6.53
CA LEU A 8 29.11 2.38 7.31
C LEU A 8 27.87 2.87 6.56
N THR A 9 28.01 3.23 5.28
CA THR A 9 26.88 3.67 4.44
C THR A 9 25.79 2.61 4.34
N ILE A 10 26.15 1.35 4.14
CA ILE A 10 25.20 0.23 4.07
C ILE A 10 24.46 0.07 5.40
N ILE A 11 25.18 0.14 6.52
CA ILE A 11 24.57 0.03 7.86
C ILE A 11 23.56 1.16 8.11
N VAL A 12 23.93 2.40 7.77
CA VAL A 12 23.03 3.55 7.92
C VAL A 12 21.81 3.41 7.03
N LEU A 13 21.97 3.00 5.77
CA LEU A 13 20.86 2.74 4.85
C LEU A 13 19.93 1.65 5.38
N ALA A 14 20.48 0.54 5.87
CA ALA A 14 19.70 -0.55 6.45
C ALA A 14 18.90 -0.05 7.66
N LEU A 15 19.52 0.74 8.54
CA LEU A 15 18.83 1.34 9.68
C LEU A 15 17.68 2.26 9.24
N CYS A 16 17.90 3.12 8.24
CA CYS A 16 16.85 3.99 7.69
C CYS A 16 15.68 3.19 7.08
N ILE A 17 15.97 2.09 6.37
CA ILE A 17 14.93 1.23 5.79
C ILE A 17 14.13 0.53 6.89
N LEU A 18 14.81 -0.08 7.86
CA LEU A 18 14.17 -0.81 8.95
C LEU A 18 13.31 0.11 9.82
N THR A 19 13.81 1.31 10.14
CA THR A 19 13.06 2.31 10.90
C THR A 19 11.86 2.82 10.10
N SER A 20 12.03 3.16 8.82
CA SER A 20 10.93 3.58 7.94
C SER A 20 9.84 2.51 7.80
N PHE A 21 10.24 1.25 7.67
CA PHE A 21 9.34 0.10 7.61
C PHE A 21 8.57 -0.05 8.92
N ALA A 22 9.26 -0.10 10.07
CA ALA A 22 8.62 -0.27 11.37
C ALA A 22 7.60 0.84 11.69
N LEU A 23 7.92 2.10 11.35
CA LEU A 23 7.00 3.21 11.55
C LEU A 23 5.73 3.10 10.69
N ARG A 24 5.82 2.54 9.49
CA ARG A 24 4.70 2.45 8.53
C ARG A 24 3.90 1.16 8.62
N THR A 25 4.47 0.09 9.14
CA THR A 25 3.80 -1.21 9.22
C THR A 25 3.46 -1.59 10.65
N ALA A 26 4.42 -1.58 11.56
CA ALA A 26 4.22 -2.08 12.93
C ALA A 26 3.32 -1.16 13.77
N LEU A 27 3.49 0.16 13.68
CA LEU A 27 2.67 1.10 14.44
C LEU A 27 1.17 1.06 14.06
N PRO A 28 0.78 1.14 12.77
CA PRO A 28 -0.63 1.11 12.39
C PRO A 28 -1.22 -0.31 12.32
N ALA A 29 -0.42 -1.38 12.46
CA ALA A 29 -0.88 -2.76 12.26
C ALA A 29 -2.18 -3.08 13.02
N LYS A 30 -2.28 -2.69 14.29
CA LYS A 30 -3.48 -2.96 15.11
C LYS A 30 -4.73 -2.22 14.64
N ASN A 31 -4.58 -1.09 13.95
CA ASN A 31 -5.70 -0.30 13.44
C ASN A 31 -6.12 -0.75 12.03
N VAL A 32 -5.22 -1.40 11.29
CA VAL A 32 -5.46 -1.93 9.94
C VAL A 32 -6.01 -3.36 10.02
N PHE A 33 -5.46 -4.20 10.90
CA PHE A 33 -5.88 -5.58 11.08
C PHE A 33 -6.75 -5.67 12.34
N GLU A 34 -8.05 -5.43 12.18
CA GLU A 34 -9.02 -5.44 13.26
C GLU A 34 -9.93 -6.66 13.14
N ASN A 35 -9.93 -7.52 14.17
CA ASN A 35 -10.74 -8.74 14.30
C ASN A 35 -10.76 -9.58 13.01
N GLU A 36 -11.83 -9.46 12.22
CA GLU A 36 -12.14 -10.30 11.06
C GLU A 36 -11.97 -9.57 9.72
N SER A 37 -11.50 -8.31 9.73
CA SER A 37 -11.41 -7.49 8.52
C SER A 37 -10.10 -6.72 8.40
N VAL A 38 -9.71 -6.44 7.16
CA VAL A 38 -8.62 -5.53 6.86
C VAL A 38 -9.22 -4.15 6.59
N LYS A 39 -9.02 -3.22 7.51
CA LYS A 39 -9.52 -1.86 7.41
C LYS A 39 -8.56 -1.01 6.60
N LEU A 40 -8.99 -0.64 5.40
CA LEU A 40 -8.28 0.34 4.58
C LEU A 40 -8.51 1.75 5.11
N SER A 41 -7.50 2.61 4.96
CA SER A 41 -7.55 3.99 5.45
C SER A 41 -8.19 4.91 4.41
N GLY A 42 -9.10 5.79 4.86
CA GLY A 42 -9.81 6.72 3.98
C GLY A 42 -10.85 6.04 3.08
N VAL A 43 -11.48 6.82 2.21
CA VAL A 43 -12.51 6.34 1.27
C VAL A 43 -11.86 5.85 -0.04
N ASP A 44 -10.89 6.59 -0.55
CA ASP A 44 -10.22 6.34 -1.82
C ASP A 44 -9.55 4.95 -1.88
N SER A 45 -9.01 4.47 -0.76
CA SER A 45 -8.35 3.15 -0.69
C SER A 45 -9.32 2.00 -1.00
N PHE A 46 -10.57 2.10 -0.56
CA PHE A 46 -11.59 1.09 -0.88
C PHE A 46 -11.97 1.13 -2.37
N TYR A 47 -12.02 2.32 -2.98
CA TYR A 47 -12.24 2.45 -4.42
C TYR A 47 -11.08 1.84 -5.22
N HIS A 48 -9.83 2.06 -4.80
CA HIS A 48 -8.68 1.39 -5.41
C HIS A 48 -8.74 -0.14 -5.27
N MET A 49 -9.16 -0.66 -4.11
CA MET A 49 -9.35 -2.10 -3.91
C MET A 49 -10.34 -2.69 -4.92
N ARG A 50 -11.51 -2.04 -5.09
CA ARG A 50 -12.51 -2.41 -6.10
C ARG A 50 -11.93 -2.41 -7.52
N LEU A 51 -11.17 -1.38 -7.90
CA LEU A 51 -10.57 -1.32 -9.24
C LEU A 51 -9.54 -2.43 -9.47
N ILE A 52 -8.74 -2.75 -8.45
CA ILE A 52 -7.76 -3.85 -8.51
C ILE A 52 -8.49 -5.19 -8.66
N GLU A 53 -9.49 -5.45 -7.84
CA GLU A 53 -10.29 -6.67 -7.90
C GLU A 53 -10.98 -6.84 -9.26
N ASN A 54 -11.58 -5.76 -9.78
CA ASN A 54 -12.15 -5.77 -11.13
C ASN A 54 -11.09 -6.05 -12.20
N SER A 55 -9.91 -5.44 -12.11
CA SER A 55 -8.83 -5.63 -13.08
C SER A 55 -8.22 -7.04 -13.01
N LEU A 56 -8.17 -7.66 -11.83
CA LEU A 56 -7.73 -9.05 -11.67
C LEU A 56 -8.70 -10.03 -12.35
N ASN A 57 -10.00 -9.80 -12.18
CA ASN A 57 -11.04 -10.62 -12.83
C ASN A 57 -11.10 -10.45 -14.36
N HIS A 58 -10.59 -9.34 -14.89
CA HIS A 58 -10.60 -9.02 -16.32
C HIS A 58 -9.21 -8.80 -16.90
N TYR A 59 -8.19 -9.37 -16.26
CA TYR A 59 -6.80 -9.17 -16.65
C TYR A 59 -6.57 -9.58 -18.12
N PRO A 60 -5.85 -8.78 -18.94
CA PRO A 60 -5.01 -7.63 -18.59
C PRO A 60 -5.70 -6.25 -18.70
N GLN A 61 -7.02 -6.22 -18.85
CA GLN A 61 -7.76 -4.98 -19.08
C GLN A 61 -8.21 -4.34 -17.75
N ARG A 62 -8.32 -3.00 -17.75
CA ARG A 62 -8.92 -2.23 -16.66
C ARG A 62 -10.08 -1.40 -17.17
N ILE A 63 -11.01 -1.07 -16.28
CA ILE A 63 -12.08 -0.12 -16.58
C ILE A 63 -11.57 1.32 -16.47
N TYR A 64 -12.13 2.19 -17.31
CA TYR A 64 -11.88 3.64 -17.31
C TYR A 64 -13.13 4.47 -16.98
N PHE A 65 -14.28 3.81 -16.98
CA PHE A 65 -15.58 4.37 -16.59
C PHE A 65 -16.19 3.41 -15.58
N ASP A 66 -16.72 3.93 -14.48
CA ASP A 66 -17.27 3.13 -13.40
C ASP A 66 -18.75 3.49 -13.15
N PRO A 67 -19.72 2.75 -13.72
CA PRO A 67 -21.14 3.06 -13.57
C PRO A 67 -21.66 2.91 -12.12
N TYR A 68 -20.86 2.34 -11.22
CA TYR A 68 -21.26 2.15 -9.81
C TYR A 68 -20.86 3.33 -8.91
N SER A 69 -20.01 4.27 -9.36
CA SER A 69 -19.48 5.32 -8.47
C SER A 69 -20.43 6.52 -8.33
N ALA A 70 -21.03 7.00 -9.43
CA ALA A 70 -21.90 8.18 -9.42
C ALA A 70 -23.23 7.90 -10.14
N TRP A 71 -24.04 6.99 -9.58
CA TRP A 71 -25.36 6.71 -10.13
C TRP A 71 -26.23 7.99 -10.24
N PRO A 72 -26.91 8.24 -11.38
CA PRO A 72 -27.04 7.38 -12.56
C PRO A 72 -26.02 7.62 -13.68
N ASP A 73 -25.15 8.62 -13.54
CA ASP A 73 -24.24 9.07 -14.60
C ASP A 73 -22.97 8.20 -14.72
N GLY A 74 -22.63 7.50 -13.64
CA GLY A 74 -21.41 6.71 -13.49
C GLY A 74 -20.24 7.51 -12.96
#